data_AF-A0A2H6GUM7-F1
#
_entry.id   AF-A0A2H6GUM7-F1
#
_cell.length_a   1.000
_cell.length_b   1.000
_cell.length_c   1.000
_cell.angle_alpha   90.00
_cell.angle_beta   90.00
_cell.angle_gamma   90.00
#
_symmetry.space_group_name_H-M   'P 1'
#
loop_
_entity.id
_entity.type
_entity.pdbx_description
1 polymer ?
#
loop_
_entity_poly.entity_id
_entity_poly.type
_entity_poly.pdbx_seq_one_letter_code
_entity_poly.pdbx_strand_id
1 'polypeptide(L)'
;MRIRVVGKTSELHGKSESIRRLQTLRNIGRITAEKLYSIGVKTPEQMGRSDPEELYERLNMISGGEVDRCVLYQFRGAVFDLPWPECKNLSKSRLNRNRSKRRKVLDG
;
A
#
# COMPACT_ATOMS: atom_id res chain seq x y z
N MET A 1 -42.67 -7.00 -8.46
CA MET A 1 -41.39 -6.42 -8.95
C MET A 1 -40.27 -6.87 -8.02
N ARG A 2 -39.42 -7.84 -8.41
CA ARG A 2 -38.30 -8.30 -7.58
C ARG A 2 -37.05 -7.53 -8.00
N ILE A 3 -36.55 -6.66 -7.13
CA ILE A 3 -35.28 -5.95 -7.36
C ILE A 3 -34.15 -6.98 -7.22
N ARG A 4 -33.37 -7.21 -8.28
CA ARG A 4 -32.11 -7.97 -8.21
C ARG A 4 -31.12 -7.18 -7.36
N VAL A 5 -30.94 -7.55 -6.09
CA VAL A 5 -29.89 -7.01 -5.20
C VAL A 5 -28.68 -7.96 -5.14
N VAL A 6 -28.31 -8.57 -6.27
CA VAL A 6 -27.25 -9.61 -6.30
C VAL A 6 -25.85 -9.03 -6.52
N GLY A 7 -25.73 -7.80 -7.05
CA GLY A 7 -24.44 -7.19 -7.37
C GLY A 7 -23.74 -6.46 -6.21
N LYS A 8 -24.49 -5.63 -5.47
CA LYS A 8 -23.92 -4.64 -4.53
C LYS A 8 -23.26 -5.26 -3.28
N THR A 9 -23.71 -6.42 -2.84
CA THR A 9 -23.21 -7.12 -1.64
C THR A 9 -21.86 -7.80 -1.87
N SER A 10 -21.59 -8.26 -3.09
CA SER A 10 -20.34 -8.94 -3.44
C SER A 10 -19.15 -7.99 -3.55
N GLU A 11 -19.33 -6.82 -4.17
CA GLU A 11 -18.28 -5.80 -4.33
C GLU A 11 -17.89 -5.14 -3.00
N LEU A 12 -18.87 -4.89 -2.13
CA LEU A 12 -18.63 -4.37 -0.78
C LEU A 12 -17.86 -5.35 0.10
N HIS A 13 -18.13 -6.65 -0.02
CA HIS A 13 -17.34 -7.71 0.63
C HIS A 13 -15.90 -7.72 0.12
N GLY A 14 -15.70 -7.63 -1.21
CA GLY A 14 -14.37 -7.62 -1.81
C GLY A 14 -13.51 -6.43 -1.37
N LYS A 15 -14.10 -5.23 -1.28
CA LYS A 15 -13.39 -4.05 -0.76
C LYS A 15 -13.04 -4.24 0.72
N SER A 16 -14.00 -4.63 1.56
CA SER A 16 -13.78 -4.78 3.00
C SER A 16 -12.69 -5.81 3.30
N GLU A 17 -12.67 -6.93 2.57
CA GLU A 17 -11.63 -7.95 2.65
C GLU A 17 -10.25 -7.39 2.26
N SER A 18 -10.18 -6.67 1.15
CA SER A 18 -8.94 -6.03 0.69
C SER A 18 -8.38 -5.06 1.74
N ILE A 19 -9.25 -4.21 2.30
CA ILE A 19 -8.89 -3.27 3.38
C ILE A 19 -8.40 -4.01 4.62
N ARG A 20 -9.03 -5.13 5.00
CA ARG A 20 -8.57 -5.96 6.13
C ARG A 20 -7.21 -6.57 5.86
N ARG A 21 -7.00 -7.16 4.68
CA ARG A 21 -5.72 -7.78 4.30
C ARG A 21 -4.57 -6.78 4.26
N LEU A 22 -4.80 -5.58 3.72
CA LEU A 22 -3.77 -4.53 3.67
C LEU A 22 -3.30 -4.08 5.07
N GLN A 23 -4.17 -4.14 6.08
CA GLN A 23 -3.81 -3.82 7.47
C GLN A 23 -2.87 -4.83 8.13
N THR A 24 -2.64 -6.00 7.51
CA THR A 24 -1.61 -6.95 7.98
C THR A 24 -0.19 -6.45 7.72
N LEU A 25 -0.03 -5.45 6.84
CA LEU A 25 1.25 -4.85 6.54
C LEU A 25 1.70 -3.91 7.66
N ARG A 26 3.01 -3.89 7.90
CA ARG A 26 3.61 -2.97 8.86
C ARG A 26 3.26 -1.52 8.55
N ASN A 27 2.89 -0.77 9.60
CA ASN A 27 2.52 0.64 9.57
C ASN A 27 1.24 0.97 8.77
N ILE A 28 0.43 -0.02 8.37
CA ILE A 28 -0.81 0.22 7.62
C ILE A 28 -2.02 0.08 8.55
N GLY A 29 -2.56 1.22 8.96
CA GLY A 29 -3.89 1.29 9.57
C GLY A 29 -5.01 1.35 8.52
N ARG A 30 -6.26 1.26 8.97
CA ARG A 30 -7.45 1.30 8.10
C ARG A 30 -7.47 2.47 7.11
N ILE A 31 -7.18 3.69 7.56
CA ILE A 31 -7.20 4.90 6.71
C ILE A 31 -6.18 4.76 5.57
N THR A 32 -4.98 4.27 5.89
CA THR A 32 -3.92 4.06 4.90
C THR A 32 -4.25 2.91 3.95
N ALA A 33 -4.90 1.85 4.44
CA ALA A 33 -5.42 0.79 3.60
C ALA A 33 -6.49 1.31 2.61
N GLU A 34 -7.36 2.23 3.04
CA GLU A 34 -8.37 2.85 2.16
C GLU A 34 -7.72 3.72 1.08
N LYS A 35 -6.67 4.48 1.43
CA LYS A 35 -5.84 5.23 0.47
C LYS A 35 -5.14 4.31 -0.54
N LEU A 36 -4.56 3.20 -0.09
CA LEU A 36 -3.95 2.19 -0.97
C LEU A 36 -4.97 1.61 -1.94
N TYR A 37 -6.16 1.27 -1.45
CA TYR A 37 -7.24 0.76 -2.28
C TYR A 37 -7.68 1.79 -3.33
N SER A 38 -7.76 3.08 -2.98
CA SER A 38 -8.17 4.14 -3.91
C SER A 38 -7.15 4.39 -5.03
N ILE A 39 -5.87 4.07 -4.81
CA ILE A 39 -4.82 4.12 -5.86
C ILE A 39 -4.57 2.75 -6.52
N GLY A 40 -5.46 1.78 -6.32
CA GLY A 40 -5.47 0.50 -7.02
C GLY A 40 -4.68 -0.65 -6.36
N VAL A 41 -4.10 -0.43 -5.18
CA VAL A 41 -3.42 -1.49 -4.41
C VAL A 41 -4.44 -2.20 -3.52
N LYS A 42 -4.79 -3.44 -3.85
CA LYS A 42 -5.86 -4.20 -3.17
C LYS A 42 -5.33 -5.35 -2.30
N THR A 43 -4.05 -5.69 -2.41
CA THR A 43 -3.47 -6.87 -1.75
C THR A 43 -2.07 -6.60 -1.19
N PRO A 44 -1.66 -7.29 -0.11
CA PRO A 44 -0.29 -7.26 0.39
C PRO A 44 0.77 -7.60 -0.66
N GLU A 45 0.47 -8.54 -1.55
CA GLU A 45 1.39 -9.00 -2.59
C GLU A 45 1.57 -7.95 -3.69
N GLN A 46 0.54 -7.17 -4.00
CA GLN A 46 0.68 -5.99 -4.87
C GLN A 46 1.51 -4.92 -4.19
N MET A 47 1.23 -4.62 -2.92
CA MET A 47 2.00 -3.63 -2.17
C MET A 47 3.49 -3.98 -2.15
N GLY A 48 3.84 -5.24 -1.87
CA GLY A 48 5.23 -5.70 -1.80
C GLY A 48 6.00 -5.66 -3.13
N ARG A 49 5.33 -5.50 -4.27
CA ARG A 49 5.95 -5.34 -5.61
C ARG A 49 5.99 -3.88 -6.08
N SER A 50 5.31 -2.99 -5.37
CA SER A 50 5.20 -1.58 -5.73
C SER A 50 6.42 -0.76 -5.31
N ASP A 51 6.58 0.38 -5.96
CA ASP A 51 7.50 1.44 -5.57
C ASP A 51 6.78 2.41 -4.60
N PRO A 52 7.25 2.57 -3.33
CA PRO A 52 6.61 3.45 -2.36
C PRO A 52 6.53 4.91 -2.79
N GLU A 53 7.55 5.40 -3.51
CA GLU A 53 7.62 6.75 -4.02
C GLU A 53 6.58 6.97 -5.13
N GLU A 54 6.46 6.04 -6.08
CA GLU A 54 5.41 6.09 -7.11
C GLU A 54 4.00 6.03 -6.51
N LEU A 55 3.78 5.21 -5.48
CA LEU A 55 2.47 5.14 -4.80
C LEU A 55 2.11 6.45 -4.10
N TYR A 56 3.10 7.11 -3.49
CA TYR A 56 2.91 8.41 -2.86
C TYR A 56 2.59 9.49 -3.89
N GLU A 57 3.31 9.52 -5.01
CA GLU A 57 3.02 10.44 -6.12
C GLU A 57 1.61 10.21 -6.70
N ARG A 58 1.20 8.96 -6.90
CA ARG A 58 -0.18 8.63 -7.31
C ARG A 58 -1.21 9.12 -6.33
N LEU A 59 -0.96 8.98 -5.03
CA LEU A 59 -1.87 9.46 -4.01
C LEU A 59 -1.97 10.99 -4.00
N ASN A 60 -0.85 11.71 -4.19
CA ASN A 60 -0.85 13.16 -4.30
C ASN A 60 -1.70 13.63 -5.50
N MET A 61 -1.52 13.00 -6.66
CA MET A 61 -2.28 13.32 -7.87
C MET A 61 -3.79 13.22 -7.65
N ILE A 62 -4.27 12.12 -7.04
CA ILE A 62 -5.71 11.94 -6.82
C ILE A 62 -6.25 12.75 -5.64
N SER A 63 -5.38 13.19 -4.72
CA SER A 63 -5.77 14.02 -3.57
C SER A 63 -5.83 15.51 -3.92
N GLY A 64 -5.44 15.90 -5.14
CA GLY A 64 -5.40 17.29 -5.58
C GLY A 64 -4.26 18.12 -4.96
N GLY A 65 -3.24 17.47 -4.40
CA GLY A 65 -2.14 18.13 -3.71
C GLY A 65 -1.24 17.18 -2.92
N GLU A 66 -0.19 17.73 -2.33
CA GLU A 66 0.74 16.96 -1.48
C GLU A 66 0.05 16.52 -0.19
N VAL A 67 -0.02 15.21 0.05
CA VAL A 67 -0.46 14.65 1.34
C VAL A 67 0.72 14.57 2.29
N ASP A 68 0.46 14.45 3.60
CA ASP A 68 1.51 14.33 4.60
C ASP A 68 2.60 13.30 4.26
N ARG A 69 3.86 13.70 4.43
CA ARG A 69 5.02 12.87 4.14
C ARG A 69 5.09 11.60 4.99
N CYS A 70 4.37 11.55 6.12
CA CYS A 70 4.24 10.35 6.94
C CYS A 70 3.58 9.19 6.17
N VAL A 71 2.80 9.47 5.13
CA VAL A 71 2.20 8.46 4.25
C VAL A 71 3.26 7.73 3.44
N LEU A 72 4.26 8.45 2.90
CA LEU A 72 5.40 7.84 2.24
C LEU A 72 6.16 6.89 3.18
N TYR A 73 6.31 7.25 4.45
CA TYR A 73 6.99 6.39 5.43
C TYR A 73 6.20 5.12 5.73
N GLN A 74 4.88 5.22 5.81
CA GLN A 74 4.01 4.04 5.93
C GLN A 74 4.17 3.12 4.71
N PHE A 75 4.20 3.68 3.49
CA PHE A 75 4.41 2.89 2.27
C PHE A 75 5.77 2.21 2.25
N ARG A 76 6.85 2.92 2.59
CA ARG A 76 8.20 2.33 2.72
C ARG A 76 8.24 1.20 3.74
N GLY A 77 7.63 1.40 4.90
CA GLY A 77 7.55 0.39 5.94
C GLY A 77 6.78 -0.85 5.50
N ALA A 78 5.67 -0.67 4.78
CA ALA A 78 4.88 -1.77 4.24
C ALA A 78 5.60 -2.56 3.14
N VAL A 79 6.36 -1.89 2.26
CA VAL A 79 7.10 -2.57 1.18
C VAL A 79 8.38 -3.26 1.68
N PHE A 80 9.10 -2.63 2.61
CA PHE A 80 10.41 -3.13 3.06
C PHE A 80 10.38 -3.81 4.43
N ASP A 81 9.20 -3.95 5.04
CA ASP A 81 8.99 -4.44 6.40
C ASP A 81 9.85 -3.70 7.45
N LEU A 82 9.88 -2.37 7.38
CA LEU A 82 10.72 -1.52 8.24
C LEU A 82 9.91 -0.76 9.29
N PRO A 83 10.41 -0.67 10.54
CA PRO A 83 9.77 0.15 11.57
C PRO A 83 9.88 1.65 11.24
N TRP A 84 9.00 2.45 11.84
CA TRP A 84 8.82 3.87 11.55
C TRP A 84 10.11 4.72 11.62
N PRO A 85 11.02 4.55 12.61
CA PRO A 85 12.26 5.33 12.67
C PRO A 85 13.18 5.12 11.47
N GLU A 86 13.20 3.91 10.93
CA GLU A 86 14.02 3.59 9.76
C GLU A 86 13.42 4.17 8.49
N CYS A 87 12.08 4.13 8.35
CA CYS A 87 11.33 4.60 7.19
C CYS A 87 11.56 6.09 6.87
N LYS A 88 11.65 6.92 7.92
CA LYS A 88 11.89 8.37 7.81
C LYS A 88 13.24 8.69 7.17
N ASN A 89 14.26 7.89 7.51
CA ASN A 89 15.66 8.14 7.15
C ASN A 89 16.16 7.23 6.01
N LEU A 90 15.27 6.60 5.22
CA LEU A 90 15.72 5.80 4.07
C LEU A 90 16.34 6.69 2.99
N SER A 91 17.65 6.50 2.76
CA SER A 91 18.34 7.01 1.59
C SER A 91 18.04 6.18 0.34
N LYS A 92 18.20 6.79 -0.85
CA LYS A 92 18.12 6.08 -2.14
C LYS A 92 19.07 4.87 -2.20
N SER A 93 20.28 4.98 -1.66
CA SER A 93 21.23 3.87 -1.61
C SER A 93 20.73 2.68 -0.77
N ARG A 94 20.00 2.95 0.32
CA ARG A 94 19.40 1.92 1.17
C ARG A 94 18.17 1.28 0.51
N LEU A 95 17.34 2.07 -0.18
CA LEU A 95 16.22 1.58 -1.00
C LEU A 95 16.71 0.60 -2.07
N ASN A 96 17.75 0.98 -2.83
CA ASN A 96 18.30 0.13 -3.90
C ASN A 96 18.85 -1.20 -3.37
N ARG A 97 19.50 -1.16 -2.19
CA ARG A 97 19.97 -2.37 -1.50
C ARG A 97 18.81 -3.28 -1.10
N ASN A 98 17.74 -2.72 -0.54
CA ASN A 98 16.56 -3.48 -0.12
C ASN A 98 15.83 -4.10 -1.31
N ARG A 99 15.67 -3.36 -2.42
CA ARG A 99 15.12 -3.91 -3.69
C ARG A 99 15.97 -5.06 -4.22
N SER A 100 17.29 -4.89 -4.25
CA SER A 100 18.22 -5.92 -4.75
C SER A 100 18.16 -7.19 -3.89
N LYS A 101 18.08 -7.04 -2.57
CA LYS A 101 17.89 -8.17 -1.64
C LYS A 101 16.55 -8.87 -1.88
N ARG A 102 15.46 -8.13 -2.07
CA ARG A 102 14.14 -8.71 -2.30
C ARG A 102 14.01 -9.43 -3.64
N ARG A 103 14.60 -8.92 -4.74
CA ARG A 103 14.60 -9.64 -6.02
C ARG A 103 15.24 -11.02 -5.87
N LYS A 104 16.41 -11.09 -5.21
CA LYS A 104 17.09 -12.36 -4.95
C LYS A 104 16.31 -13.36 -4.08
N VAL A 105 15.34 -12.91 -3.28
CA VAL A 105 14.51 -13.77 -2.41
C VAL A 105 13.26 -14.28 -3.14
N LEU A 106 12.78 -13.56 -4.17
CA LEU A 106 11.58 -13.94 -4.93
C LEU A 106 11.89 -14.86 -6.12
N ASP A 107 13.16 -14.93 -6.54
CA ASP A 107 13.66 -15.75 -7.66
C ASP A 107 14.37 -17.04 -7.20
N GLY A 108 14.24 -17.42 -5.92
CA GLY A 108 14.91 -18.57 -5.30
C GLY A 108 13.96 -19.55 -4.63
#